data_AF-A0A9X5EFA4-F1
#
_entry.id   AF-A0A9X5EFA4-F1
#
_cell.length_a   1.000
_cell.length_b   1.000
_cell.length_c   1.000
_cell.angle_alpha   90.00
_cell.angle_beta   90.00
_cell.angle_gamma   90.00
#
_symmetry.space_group_name_H-M   'P 1'
#
loop_
_entity.id
_entity.type
_entity.pdbx_description
1 polymer ?
#
loop_
_entity_poly.entity_id
_entity_poly.type
_entity_poly.pdbx_seq_one_letter_code
_entity_poly.pdbx_strand_id
1 'polypeptide(L)'
;MREEVTHVPDIVVRHIDEQMAERIKSLARERRWSINEVILHALRYGLGLSPGDVFNELLLEPGDIAHLTGAWDAEEQAAFQEALSALAQASPSTLADASLRPAKTSESF
;
A
#
# COMPACT_ATOMS: atom_id res chain seq x y z
N MET A 1 -17.05 32.52 32.52
CA MET A 1 -16.02 31.62 31.98
C MET A 1 -16.76 30.43 31.40
N ARG A 2 -16.92 30.35 30.08
CA ARG A 2 -17.64 29.26 29.43
C ARG A 2 -16.63 28.12 29.27
N GLU A 3 -16.87 26.98 29.92
CA GLU A 3 -16.13 25.75 29.63
C GLU A 3 -16.52 25.31 28.22
N GLU A 4 -15.58 25.40 27.27
CA GLU A 4 -15.70 24.67 26.00
C GLU A 4 -15.58 23.18 26.34
N VAL A 5 -16.73 22.52 26.45
CA VAL A 5 -16.78 21.06 26.45
C VAL A 5 -16.42 20.63 25.02
N THR A 6 -15.16 20.27 24.80
CA THR A 6 -14.75 19.50 23.62
C THR A 6 -15.42 18.15 23.71
N HIS A 7 -16.64 18.03 23.15
CA HIS A 7 -17.30 16.74 22.97
C HIS A 7 -16.41 15.90 22.06
N VAL A 8 -15.77 14.88 22.62
CA VAL A 8 -15.12 13.84 21.83
C VAL A 8 -16.25 13.01 21.22
N PRO A 9 -16.35 12.91 19.89
CA PRO A 9 -17.39 12.11 19.25
C PRO A 9 -17.15 10.62 19.50
N ASP A 10 -18.18 9.93 19.97
CA ASP A 10 -18.17 8.48 20.17
C ASP A 10 -18.64 7.74 18.91
N ILE A 11 -17.96 6.65 18.55
CA ILE A 11 -18.28 5.83 17.39
C ILE A 11 -18.40 4.37 17.83
N VAL A 12 -19.47 3.69 17.40
CA VAL A 12 -19.65 2.24 17.56
C VAL A 12 -19.51 1.57 16.21
N VAL A 13 -18.47 0.77 16.05
CA VAL A 13 -18.28 -0.06 14.85
C VAL A 13 -19.05 -1.37 15.03
N ARG A 14 -19.91 -1.70 14.06
CA ARG A 14 -20.74 -2.92 14.05
C ARG A 14 -20.49 -3.70 12.76
N HIS A 15 -20.96 -4.94 12.73
CA HIS A 15 -20.82 -5.83 11.57
C HIS A 15 -19.36 -6.13 11.21
N ILE A 16 -18.47 -6.15 12.21
CA ILE A 16 -17.13 -6.72 12.02
C ILE A 16 -17.24 -8.23 11.90
N ASP A 17 -16.58 -8.80 10.91
CA ASP A 17 -16.46 -10.24 10.76
C ASP A 17 -15.43 -10.81 11.75
N GLU A 18 -15.46 -12.14 11.94
CA GLU A 18 -14.58 -12.83 12.88
C GLU A 18 -13.09 -12.67 12.50
N GLN A 19 -12.75 -12.66 11.20
CA GLN A 19 -11.36 -12.49 10.78
C GLN A 19 -10.83 -11.11 11.14
N MET A 20 -11.66 -10.07 10.93
CA MET A 20 -11.33 -8.71 11.32
C MET A 20 -11.16 -8.59 12.83
N ALA A 21 -12.04 -9.20 13.63
CA ALA A 21 -11.94 -9.20 15.08
C ALA A 21 -10.64 -9.86 15.58
N GLU A 22 -10.28 -11.01 15.01
CA GLU A 22 -9.02 -11.70 15.35
C GLU A 22 -7.78 -10.92 14.91
N ARG A 23 -7.82 -10.24 13.76
CA ARG A 23 -6.72 -9.38 13.31
C ARG A 23 -6.50 -8.21 14.26
N ILE A 24 -7.58 -7.54 14.71
CA ILE A 24 -7.51 -6.44 15.69
C ILE A 24 -6.89 -6.93 17.01
N LYS A 25 -7.35 -8.08 17.52
CA LYS A 25 -6.80 -8.67 18.76
C LYS A 25 -5.31 -9.03 18.61
N SER A 26 -4.91 -9.57 17.47
CA SER A 26 -3.52 -9.95 17.20
C SER A 26 -2.62 -8.72 17.18
N LEU A 27 -3.01 -7.67 16.45
CA LEU A 27 -2.27 -6.40 16.40
C LEU A 27 -2.15 -5.74 17.78
N ALA A 28 -3.22 -5.78 18.58
CA ALA A 28 -3.22 -5.28 19.94
C ALA A 28 -2.18 -6.01 20.81
N ARG A 29 -2.10 -7.34 20.70
CA ARG A 29 -1.13 -8.15 21.46
C ARG A 29 0.30 -7.93 21.01
N GLU A 30 0.56 -7.94 19.71
CA GLU A 30 1.90 -7.78 19.11
C GLU A 30 2.53 -6.44 19.49
N ARG A 31 1.75 -5.36 19.42
CA ARG A 31 2.23 -3.99 19.68
C ARG A 31 2.03 -3.52 21.12
N ARG A 32 1.44 -4.36 21.99
CA ARG A 32 0.96 -4.01 23.34
C ARG A 32 0.07 -2.76 23.35
N TRP A 33 -0.82 -2.67 22.36
CA TRP A 33 -1.81 -1.60 22.23
C TRP A 33 -3.18 -2.07 22.74
N SER A 34 -4.00 -1.14 23.18
CA SER A 34 -5.42 -1.39 23.39
C SER A 34 -6.13 -1.58 22.04
N ILE A 35 -7.26 -2.30 22.07
CA ILE A 35 -8.13 -2.46 20.90
C ILE A 35 -8.55 -1.09 20.34
N ASN A 36 -8.86 -0.13 21.23
CA ASN A 36 -9.22 1.23 20.85
C ASN A 36 -8.08 1.94 20.10
N GLU A 37 -6.84 1.82 20.58
CA GLU A 37 -5.68 2.42 19.89
C GLU A 37 -5.45 1.81 18.52
N VAL A 38 -5.64 0.49 18.37
CA VAL A 38 -5.55 -0.19 17.07
C VAL A 38 -6.63 0.31 16.11
N ILE A 39 -7.88 0.43 16.59
CA ILE A 39 -9.00 0.92 15.76
C ILE A 39 -8.77 2.39 15.38
N LEU A 40 -8.38 3.24 16.33
CA LEU A 40 -8.09 4.66 16.06
C LEU A 40 -6.90 4.81 15.10
N HIS A 41 -5.88 3.97 15.23
CA HIS A 41 -4.74 3.95 14.31
C HIS A 41 -5.18 3.51 12.91
N ALA A 42 -5.96 2.43 12.79
CA ALA A 42 -6.49 1.96 11.51
C ALA A 42 -7.41 2.98 10.83
N LEU A 43 -8.26 3.67 11.60
CA LEU A 43 -9.12 4.74 11.09
C LEU A 43 -8.30 5.96 10.64
N ARG A 44 -7.30 6.38 11.42
CA ARG A 44 -6.38 7.45 11.01
C ARG A 44 -5.62 7.06 9.77
N TYR A 45 -5.18 5.81 9.66
CA TYR A 45 -4.51 5.28 8.48
C TYR A 45 -5.44 5.29 7.25
N GLY A 46 -6.62 4.68 7.35
CA GLY A 46 -7.59 4.61 6.25
C GLY A 46 -8.14 5.98 5.81
N LEU A 47 -8.09 7.00 6.68
CA LEU A 47 -8.46 8.37 6.35
C LEU A 47 -7.26 9.26 5.95
N GLY A 48 -6.03 8.72 5.93
CA GLY A 48 -4.81 9.47 5.59
C GLY A 48 -4.39 10.51 6.64
N LEU A 49 -4.86 10.39 7.88
CA LEU A 49 -4.59 11.29 9.01
C LEU A 49 -3.43 10.81 9.92
N SER A 50 -2.79 9.68 9.58
CA SER A 50 -1.67 9.14 10.37
C SER A 50 -0.35 9.84 10.00
N PRO A 51 0.46 10.33 10.97
CA PRO A 51 1.70 11.07 10.71
C PRO A 51 2.85 10.26 10.06
N GLY A 52 2.63 9.02 9.66
CA GLY A 52 3.71 8.16 9.16
C GLY A 52 3.31 7.10 8.16
N ASP A 53 2.08 7.11 7.64
CA ASP A 53 1.66 6.02 6.75
C ASP A 53 0.47 6.44 5.85
N VAL A 54 0.71 7.44 4.99
CA VAL A 54 0.79 7.35 3.53
C VAL A 54 -0.46 6.77 2.81
N PHE A 55 -1.56 7.54 2.78
CA PHE A 55 -2.42 7.59 1.56
C PHE A 55 -1.68 8.21 0.35
N ASN A 56 -0.40 8.51 0.53
CA ASN A 56 0.55 9.00 -0.46
C ASN A 56 1.54 7.86 -0.91
N GLU A 57 1.36 6.60 -0.44
CA GLU A 57 1.99 5.40 -1.02
C GLU A 57 1.21 4.93 -2.27
N LEU A 58 0.99 5.90 -3.16
CA LEU A 58 1.22 5.65 -4.58
C LEU A 58 2.72 5.30 -4.84
N LEU A 59 3.59 5.44 -3.85
CA LEU A 59 4.87 4.74 -3.71
C LEU A 59 4.62 3.28 -3.29
N LEU A 60 4.26 2.43 -4.24
CA LEU A 60 4.68 1.05 -4.14
C LEU A 60 6.21 1.05 -3.95
N GLU A 61 6.69 0.64 -2.78
CA GLU A 61 8.07 0.16 -2.70
C GLU A 61 8.23 -0.92 -3.77
N PRO A 62 9.27 -0.87 -4.62
CA PRO A 62 9.51 -1.90 -5.64
C PRO A 62 9.65 -3.34 -5.12
N GLY A 63 9.60 -3.55 -3.80
CA GLY A 63 9.60 -4.85 -3.13
C GLY A 63 8.22 -5.45 -2.85
N ASP A 64 7.15 -4.64 -2.78
CA ASP A 64 5.83 -5.13 -2.30
C ASP A 64 4.96 -5.73 -3.43
N ILE A 65 5.34 -5.49 -4.68
CA ILE A 65 4.74 -6.14 -5.86
C ILE A 65 5.03 -7.65 -5.87
N ALA A 66 6.16 -8.08 -5.30
CA ALA A 66 6.58 -9.48 -5.27
C ALA A 66 5.63 -10.38 -4.45
N HIS A 67 4.85 -9.81 -3.53
CA HIS A 67 3.92 -10.56 -2.70
C HIS A 67 2.52 -10.72 -3.32
N LEU A 68 2.15 -9.91 -4.31
CA LEU A 68 0.77 -9.82 -4.79
C LEU A 68 0.41 -10.80 -5.92
N THR A 69 1.40 -11.42 -6.60
CA THR A 69 1.12 -12.24 -7.81
C THR A 69 1.76 -13.64 -7.84
N GLY A 70 2.23 -14.14 -6.70
CA GLY A 70 2.99 -15.40 -6.63
C GLY A 70 4.49 -15.13 -6.77
N ALA A 71 5.30 -15.86 -6.01
CA ALA A 71 6.72 -15.59 -5.78
C ALA A 71 7.50 -15.43 -7.09
N TRP A 72 7.83 -14.19 -7.43
CA TRP A 72 8.81 -13.88 -8.47
C TRP A 72 10.18 -14.30 -7.97
N ASP A 73 10.93 -15.02 -8.80
CA ASP A 73 12.32 -15.31 -8.50
C ASP A 73 13.18 -14.04 -8.60
N ALA A 74 14.37 -14.05 -7.99
CA ALA A 74 15.27 -12.90 -7.94
C ALA A 74 15.66 -12.37 -9.33
N GLU A 75 15.73 -13.27 -10.33
CA GLU A 75 16.00 -12.90 -11.72
C GLU A 75 14.84 -12.13 -12.35
N GLU A 76 13.60 -12.56 -12.11
CA GLU A 76 12.40 -11.89 -12.62
C GLU A 76 12.21 -10.51 -11.98
N GLN A 77 12.46 -10.41 -10.67
CA GLN A 77 12.43 -9.14 -9.96
C GLN A 77 13.49 -8.16 -10.50
N ALA A 78 14.71 -8.64 -10.78
CA ALA A 78 15.78 -7.82 -11.33
C ALA A 78 15.45 -7.29 -12.73
N ALA A 79 14.95 -8.16 -13.62
CA ALA A 79 14.56 -7.77 -14.98
C ALA A 79 13.44 -6.72 -14.98
N PHE A 80 12.49 -6.84 -14.06
CA PHE A 80 11.40 -5.86 -13.92
C PHE A 80 11.87 -4.52 -13.36
N GLN A 81 12.77 -4.53 -12.36
CA GLN A 81 13.38 -3.31 -11.83
C GLN A 81 14.20 -2.57 -12.90
N GLU A 82 14.92 -3.30 -13.76
CA GLU A 82 15.64 -2.72 -14.89
C GLU A 82 14.67 -2.04 -15.87
N ALA A 83 13.58 -2.71 -16.23
CA ALA A 83 12.56 -2.15 -17.12
C ALA A 83 11.90 -0.89 -16.54
N LEU A 84 11.61 -0.88 -15.23
CA LEU A 84 11.09 0.31 -14.55
C LEU A 84 12.10 1.46 -14.53
N SER A 85 13.38 1.17 -14.30
CA SER A 85 14.44 2.17 -14.33
C SER A 85 14.61 2.79 -15.73
N ALA A 86 14.56 1.97 -16.77
CA ALA A 86 14.59 2.43 -18.16
C ALA A 86 13.36 3.29 -18.50
N LEU A 87 12.17 2.92 -18.01
CA LEU A 87 10.94 3.69 -18.17
C LEU A 87 11.02 5.05 -17.47
N ALA A 88 11.53 5.10 -16.24
CA ALA A 88 11.67 6.34 -15.47
C ALA A 88 12.65 7.34 -16.11
N GLN A 89 13.65 6.84 -16.84
CA GLN A 89 14.65 7.67 -17.53
C GLN A 89 14.26 8.05 -18.96
N ALA A 90 13.21 7.45 -19.52
CA ALA A 90 12.80 7.68 -20.89
C ALA A 90 12.09 9.04 -21.06
N SER A 91 12.47 9.77 -22.10
CA SER A 91 11.79 11.02 -22.47
C SER A 91 10.42 10.75 -23.10
N PRO A 92 9.46 11.69 -23.02
CA PRO A 92 8.12 11.53 -23.60
C PRO A 92 8.11 11.16 -25.09
N SER A 93 9.07 11.68 -25.87
CA SER A 93 9.24 11.34 -27.28
C SER A 93 9.67 9.89 -27.49
N THR A 94 10.59 9.40 -26.66
CA THR A 94 11.09 8.01 -26.71
C THR A 94 9.98 7.02 -26.34
N LEU A 95 9.12 7.38 -25.39
CA LEU A 95 7.96 6.57 -24.99
C LEU A 95 6.86 6.54 -26.05
N ALA A 96 6.61 7.66 -26.72
CA ALA A 96 5.67 7.73 -27.84
C ALA A 96 6.13 6.85 -29.01
N ASP A 97 7.43 6.88 -29.34
CA ASP A 97 8.02 6.03 -30.38
C ASP A 97 7.98 4.54 -30.02
N ALA A 98 8.18 4.20 -28.73
CA ALA A 98 8.09 2.82 -28.24
C ALA A 98 6.65 2.27 -28.34
N SER A 99 5.63 3.10 -28.07
CA SER A 99 4.22 2.70 -28.17
C SER A 99 3.76 2.37 -29.60
N LEU A 100 4.47 2.86 -30.61
CA LEU A 100 4.16 2.65 -32.02
C LEU A 100 4.87 1.42 -32.61
N ARG A 101 5.83 0.83 -31.88
CA ARG A 101 6.61 -0.32 -32.35
C ARG A 101 5.98 -1.61 -31.78
N PRO A 102 5.44 -2.52 -32.61
CA PRO A 102 4.95 -3.79 -32.11
C PRO A 102 6.10 -4.55 -31.46
N ALA A 103 5.84 -5.10 -30.27
CA ALA A 103 6.77 -6.00 -29.58
C ALA A 103 7.18 -7.08 -30.58
N LYS A 104 8.45 -7.10 -30.99
CA LYS A 104 8.97 -8.17 -31.82
C LYS A 104 8.84 -9.44 -31.00
N THR A 105 7.90 -10.29 -31.38
CA THR A 105 7.80 -11.67 -30.90
C THR A 105 9.17 -12.29 -31.14
N SER A 106 9.95 -12.45 -30.08
CA SER A 106 11.13 -13.28 -30.08
C SER A 106 10.66 -14.73 -30.11
N GLU A 107 10.17 -15.16 -31.28
CA GLU A 107 10.34 -16.54 -31.72
C GLU A 107 11.83 -16.72 -31.99
N SER A 108 12.47 -17.64 -31.28
CA SER A 108 13.60 -18.45 -31.76
C SER A 108 13.97 -19.51 -30.72
N PHE A 109 13.52 -20.74 -31.01
CA PHE A 109 14.07 -22.08 -30.74
C PHE A 109 14.89 -22.36 -29.48
#